data_AF-A0A2S8Y4I9-F1
#
_entry.id   AF-A0A2S8Y4I9-F1
#
_cell.length_a   1.000
_cell.length_b   1.000
_cell.length_c   1.000
_cell.angle_alpha   90.00
_cell.angle_beta   90.00
_cell.angle_gamma   90.00
#
_symmetry.space_group_name_H-M   'P 1'
#
loop_
_entity.id
_entity.type
_entity.pdbx_description
1 polymer ?
#
loop_
_entity_poly.entity_id
_entity_poly.type
_entity_poly.pdbx_seq_one_letter_code
_entity_poly.pdbx_strand_id
1 'polypeptide(L)'
;MYFFEWGCWKMQLEREDARKGDEKFDRKWGIKRELPYESEDDEDQAASRFCVSETPKTRGPVYVFSENIIELRSGMWETKRGLITILSLAFFMPVFLYSGALIELIFTFIESLIEQETYKHLLFPVVFYSLMISTIAGVYFKFGLRISRLEMFTSRHLLIRFNRKTQQVHLHRPSYCGGIVTLPWKGVTSSGASDKTAIAGGVGVPLYLYWSPRVTGTLHPEDAWVGKAGNNQAELRDEWEFIRRFMDEGPQGLPRPRITSH
;
A
#
# COMPACT_ATOMS: atom_id res chain seq x y z
N MET A 1 1.21 -0.60 -2.62
CA MET A 1 1.20 0.42 -1.56
C MET A 1 0.61 1.69 -2.10
N TYR A 2 -0.44 2.17 -1.46
CA TYR A 2 -0.83 3.57 -1.57
C TYR A 2 -0.70 4.26 -0.22
N PHE A 3 -0.90 5.58 -0.21
CA PHE A 3 -0.72 6.46 0.95
C PHE A 3 -1.34 5.93 2.24
N PHE A 4 -2.51 5.27 2.16
CA PHE A 4 -3.17 4.68 3.32
C PHE A 4 -2.34 3.56 3.95
N GLU A 5 -1.98 2.53 3.20
CA GLU A 5 -1.15 1.40 3.69
C GLU A 5 0.24 1.88 4.13
N TRP A 6 0.81 2.85 3.42
CA TRP A 6 2.07 3.46 3.82
C TRP A 6 1.95 4.22 5.14
N GLY A 7 0.85 4.96 5.33
CA GLY A 7 0.53 5.62 6.59
C GLY A 7 0.37 4.64 7.73
N CYS A 8 -0.45 3.59 7.54
CA CYS A 8 -0.67 2.54 8.55
C CYS A 8 0.65 1.89 8.99
N TRP A 9 1.51 1.48 8.04
CA TRP A 9 2.79 0.86 8.39
C TRP A 9 3.81 1.84 8.95
N LYS A 10 3.77 3.11 8.52
CA LYS A 10 4.65 4.14 9.07
C LYS A 10 4.27 4.44 10.52
N MET A 11 2.97 4.49 10.84
CA MET A 11 2.47 4.68 12.20
C MET A 11 3.01 3.61 13.15
N GLN A 12 3.18 2.38 12.69
CA GLN A 12 3.79 1.29 13.47
C GLN A 12 5.28 1.51 13.77
N LEU A 13 5.98 2.29 12.94
CA LEU A 13 7.41 2.62 13.09
C LEU A 13 7.65 3.99 13.71
N GLU A 14 6.60 4.74 14.06
CA GLU A 14 6.74 6.09 14.57
C GLU A 14 7.32 6.11 15.99
N ARG A 15 8.32 6.98 16.19
CA ARG A 15 8.92 7.22 17.50
C ARG A 15 7.91 7.94 18.40
N GLU A 16 8.00 7.70 19.71
CA GLU A 16 7.11 8.27 20.72
C GLU A 16 6.95 9.80 20.65
N ASP A 17 7.97 10.52 20.20
CA ASP A 17 7.92 11.98 20.07
C ASP A 17 6.97 12.48 18.98
N ALA A 18 6.85 11.76 17.86
CA ALA A 18 5.90 12.09 16.80
C ALA A 18 4.45 11.91 17.29
N ARG A 19 4.23 10.91 18.16
CA ARG A 19 2.94 10.57 18.75
C ARG A 19 2.39 11.67 19.65
N LYS A 20 3.24 12.35 20.42
CA LYS A 20 2.84 13.52 21.24
C LYS A 20 2.33 14.68 20.38
N GLY A 21 2.77 14.76 19.12
CA GLY A 21 2.24 15.71 18.14
C GLY A 21 0.82 15.37 17.71
N ASP A 22 0.55 14.09 17.46
CA ASP A 22 -0.77 13.59 17.07
C ASP A 22 -1.80 13.73 18.19
N GLU A 23 -1.45 13.42 19.45
CA GLU A 23 -2.36 13.62 20.59
C GLU A 23 -2.76 15.10 20.75
N LYS A 24 -1.82 16.02 20.49
CA LYS A 24 -2.11 17.47 20.47
C LYS A 24 -3.01 17.84 19.30
N PHE A 25 -2.83 17.21 18.14
CA PHE A 25 -3.67 17.40 16.97
C PHE A 25 -5.10 16.89 17.22
N ASP A 26 -5.24 15.66 17.72
CA ASP A 26 -6.52 15.04 18.06
C ASP A 26 -7.27 15.88 19.09
N ARG A 27 -6.58 16.35 20.14
CA ARG A 27 -7.15 17.26 21.16
C ARG A 27 -7.58 18.59 20.55
N LYS A 28 -6.82 19.14 19.59
CA LYS A 28 -7.15 20.40 18.90
C LYS A 28 -8.40 20.26 18.02
N TRP A 29 -8.59 19.10 17.38
CA TRP A 29 -9.70 18.85 16.46
C TRP A 29 -10.86 18.06 17.09
N GLY A 30 -10.79 17.74 18.38
CA GLY A 30 -11.83 17.00 19.09
C GLY A 30 -12.01 15.55 18.58
N ILE A 31 -10.98 14.97 17.95
CA ILE A 31 -11.03 13.60 17.42
C ILE A 31 -10.86 12.64 18.59
N LYS A 32 -11.92 11.90 18.93
CA LYS A 32 -11.85 10.79 19.89
C LYS A 32 -11.48 9.51 19.14
N ARG A 33 -10.27 9.00 19.36
CA ARG A 33 -9.89 7.64 18.96
C ARG A 33 -10.39 6.69 20.04
N GLU A 34 -11.64 6.27 19.94
CA GLU A 34 -12.15 5.20 20.80
C GLU A 34 -11.46 3.90 20.39
N LEU A 35 -10.69 3.32 21.30
CA LEU A 35 -10.18 1.97 21.11
C LEU A 35 -11.37 1.02 21.19
N PRO A 36 -11.48 0.00 20.31
CA PRO A 36 -12.52 -1.01 20.41
C PRO A 36 -12.57 -1.57 21.83
N TYR A 37 -13.77 -1.78 22.37
CA TYR A 37 -13.90 -2.44 23.67
C TYR A 37 -13.39 -3.86 23.55
N GLU A 38 -12.79 -4.38 24.63
CA GLU A 38 -12.23 -5.75 24.66
C GLU A 38 -13.23 -6.81 24.18
N SER A 39 -14.50 -6.62 24.54
CA SER A 39 -15.61 -7.49 24.16
C SER A 39 -15.91 -7.49 22.66
N GLU A 40 -15.72 -6.36 21.98
CA GLU A 40 -15.98 -6.25 20.54
C GLU A 40 -14.89 -6.96 19.73
N ASP A 41 -13.62 -6.80 20.14
CA ASP A 41 -12.49 -7.53 19.55
C ASP A 41 -12.69 -9.06 19.68
N ASP A 42 -13.17 -9.54 20.83
CA ASP A 42 -13.43 -10.96 21.07
C ASP A 42 -14.64 -11.47 20.26
N GLU A 43 -15.72 -10.68 20.14
CA GLU A 43 -16.88 -10.98 19.29
C GLU A 43 -16.47 -11.13 17.82
N ASP A 44 -15.67 -10.19 17.32
CA ASP A 44 -15.23 -10.18 15.92
C ASP A 44 -14.25 -11.32 15.60
N GLN A 45 -13.38 -11.68 16.56
CA GLN A 45 -12.53 -12.87 16.45
C GLN A 45 -13.33 -14.17 16.53
N ALA A 46 -14.40 -14.22 17.32
CA ALA A 46 -15.30 -15.36 17.33
C ALA A 46 -16.05 -15.46 15.98
N ALA A 47 -16.50 -14.32 15.45
CA ALA A 47 -17.17 -14.24 14.16
C ALA A 47 -16.31 -14.75 13.00
N SER A 48 -15.00 -14.49 13.03
CA SER A 48 -14.07 -14.94 11.98
C SER A 48 -13.94 -16.46 11.87
N ARG A 49 -14.32 -17.21 12.91
CA ARG A 49 -14.25 -18.67 12.94
C ARG A 49 -15.51 -19.36 12.41
N PHE A 50 -16.63 -18.65 12.31
CA PHE A 50 -17.86 -19.25 11.80
C PHE A 50 -17.78 -19.43 10.28
N CYS A 51 -18.53 -20.42 9.78
CA CYS A 51 -18.71 -20.61 8.34
C CYS A 51 -19.60 -19.48 7.81
N VAL A 52 -19.10 -18.72 6.83
CA VAL A 52 -19.78 -17.51 6.33
C VAL A 52 -20.35 -17.69 4.92
N SER A 53 -19.83 -18.65 4.15
CA SER A 53 -20.30 -18.97 2.81
C SER A 53 -20.31 -20.48 2.56
N GLU A 54 -21.29 -20.95 1.78
CA GLU A 54 -21.34 -22.34 1.33
C GLU A 54 -20.45 -22.59 0.10
N THR A 55 -20.20 -21.54 -0.69
CA THR A 55 -19.47 -21.59 -1.97
C THR A 55 -18.16 -20.80 -1.89
N PRO A 56 -17.12 -21.31 -1.21
CA PRO A 56 -15.86 -20.60 -1.04
C PRO A 56 -15.19 -20.37 -2.40
N LYS A 57 -14.76 -19.15 -2.69
CA LYS A 57 -14.13 -18.80 -3.97
C LYS A 57 -13.10 -17.69 -3.79
N THR A 58 -11.89 -17.93 -4.27
CA THR A 58 -10.86 -16.87 -4.36
C THR A 58 -10.96 -16.12 -5.69
N ARG A 59 -10.77 -14.79 -5.64
CA ARG A 59 -10.85 -13.89 -6.81
C ARG A 59 -9.50 -13.26 -7.12
N GLY A 60 -8.64 -13.13 -6.11
CA GLY A 60 -7.30 -12.64 -6.24
C GLY A 60 -6.37 -13.59 -7.01
N PRO A 61 -5.27 -13.06 -7.55
CA PRO A 61 -4.23 -13.92 -8.08
C PRO A 61 -3.63 -14.73 -6.94
N VAL A 62 -3.63 -16.05 -7.12
CA VAL A 62 -2.98 -17.01 -6.24
C VAL A 62 -1.65 -17.35 -6.85
N TYR A 63 -0.56 -17.09 -6.13
CA TYR A 63 0.79 -17.32 -6.62
C TYR A 63 1.25 -18.75 -6.34
N VAL A 64 0.92 -19.26 -5.15
CA VAL A 64 1.26 -20.62 -4.73
C VAL A 64 0.01 -21.23 -4.10
N PHE A 65 -0.34 -22.43 -4.54
CA PHE A 65 -1.37 -23.25 -3.90
C PHE A 65 -0.81 -24.65 -3.71
N SER A 66 -0.52 -24.99 -2.47
CA SER A 66 0.06 -26.28 -2.05
C SER A 66 -0.74 -26.85 -0.88
N GLU A 67 -0.41 -28.06 -0.42
CA GLU A 67 -1.15 -28.69 0.68
C GLU A 67 -1.08 -27.94 2.01
N ASN A 68 0.01 -27.21 2.22
CA ASN A 68 0.31 -26.56 3.49
C ASN A 68 0.38 -25.03 3.39
N ILE A 69 0.56 -24.51 2.17
CA ILE A 69 0.85 -23.10 1.95
C ILE A 69 -0.04 -22.58 0.84
N ILE A 70 -0.66 -21.43 1.09
CA ILE A 70 -1.26 -20.60 0.06
C ILE A 70 -0.62 -19.21 0.09
N GLU A 71 -0.29 -18.70 -1.09
CA GLU A 71 0.22 -17.34 -1.27
C GLU A 71 -0.73 -16.54 -2.14
N LEU A 72 -1.16 -15.41 -1.59
CA LEU A 72 -2.09 -14.50 -2.21
C LEU A 72 -1.44 -13.14 -2.37
N ARG A 73 -1.94 -12.39 -3.35
CA ARG A 73 -1.67 -10.95 -3.42
C ARG A 73 -2.14 -10.26 -2.16
N SER A 74 -1.31 -9.35 -1.67
CA SER A 74 -1.66 -8.39 -0.65
C SER A 74 -1.66 -6.97 -1.22
N GLY A 75 -2.51 -6.09 -0.71
CA GLY A 75 -2.45 -4.66 -0.99
C GLY A 75 -3.74 -4.08 -1.56
N MET A 76 -4.29 -3.07 -0.89
CA MET A 76 -5.58 -2.43 -1.16
C MET A 76 -5.71 -1.99 -2.63
N TRP A 77 -4.68 -1.31 -3.14
CA TRP A 77 -4.67 -0.73 -4.48
C TRP A 77 -3.50 -1.23 -5.32
N GLU A 78 -3.00 -2.44 -5.07
CA GLU A 78 -1.87 -2.97 -5.86
C GLU A 78 -2.12 -2.90 -7.38
N THR A 79 -3.36 -3.11 -7.83
CA THR A 79 -3.75 -3.03 -9.25
C THR A 79 -3.53 -1.67 -9.91
N LYS A 80 -3.51 -0.59 -9.12
CA LYS A 80 -3.33 0.77 -9.62
C LYS A 80 -1.85 1.20 -9.65
N ARG A 81 -0.93 0.37 -9.12
CA ARG A 81 0.51 0.67 -9.09
C ARG A 81 1.02 1.05 -10.48
N GLY A 82 1.79 2.13 -10.53
CA GLY A 82 2.28 2.76 -11.75
C GLY A 82 1.66 4.15 -11.96
N LEU A 83 0.58 4.47 -11.26
CA LEU A 83 -0.03 5.80 -11.31
C LEU A 83 0.93 6.88 -10.77
N ILE A 84 1.62 6.63 -9.65
CA ILE A 84 2.59 7.61 -9.11
C ILE A 84 3.76 7.77 -10.07
N THR A 85 4.17 6.68 -10.73
CA THR A 85 5.22 6.69 -11.75
C THR A 85 4.81 7.54 -12.96
N ILE A 86 3.59 7.37 -13.48
CA ILE A 86 3.04 8.18 -14.57
C ILE A 86 2.94 9.66 -14.16
N LEU A 87 2.43 9.95 -12.97
CA LEU A 87 2.35 11.31 -12.44
C LEU A 87 3.74 11.95 -12.26
N SER A 88 4.73 11.16 -11.83
CA SER A 88 6.12 11.59 -11.72
C SER A 88 6.70 11.93 -13.10
N LEU A 89 6.46 11.07 -14.10
CA LEU A 89 6.88 11.34 -15.48
C LEU A 89 6.22 12.59 -16.04
N ALA A 90 4.90 12.76 -15.83
CA ALA A 90 4.18 13.96 -16.23
C ALA A 90 4.73 15.22 -15.55
N PHE A 91 5.14 15.13 -14.28
CA PHE A 91 5.81 16.23 -13.58
C PHE A 91 7.19 16.57 -14.18
N PHE A 92 7.91 15.58 -14.71
CA PHE A 92 9.20 15.79 -15.37
C PHE A 92 9.10 16.22 -16.84
N MET A 93 7.93 16.09 -17.48
CA MET A 93 7.77 16.52 -18.88
C MET A 93 8.15 17.99 -19.11
N PRO A 94 7.72 18.97 -18.28
CA PRO A 94 8.18 20.35 -18.42
C PRO A 94 9.69 20.50 -18.23
N VAL A 95 10.28 19.77 -17.29
CA VAL A 95 11.75 19.79 -17.07
C VAL A 95 12.48 19.30 -18.31
N PHE A 96 12.00 18.23 -18.94
CA PHE A 96 12.55 17.70 -20.16
C PHE A 96 12.45 18.72 -21.32
N LEU A 97 11.27 19.31 -21.53
CA LEU A 97 11.07 20.32 -22.57
C LEU A 97 11.93 21.58 -22.35
N TYR A 98 11.98 22.09 -21.12
CA TYR A 98 12.80 23.25 -20.76
C TYR A 98 14.30 22.94 -20.86
N SER A 99 14.71 21.70 -20.59
CA SER A 99 16.11 21.32 -20.76
C SER A 99 16.53 21.35 -22.23
N GLY A 100 15.67 20.93 -23.16
CA GLY A 100 15.92 21.06 -24.60
C GLY A 100 16.07 22.52 -25.03
N ALA A 101 15.12 23.38 -24.63
CA ALA A 101 15.18 24.81 -24.92
C ALA A 101 16.42 25.49 -24.30
N LEU A 102 16.82 25.10 -23.08
CA LEU A 102 18.02 25.60 -22.44
C LEU A 102 19.28 25.18 -23.20
N ILE A 103 19.34 23.94 -23.70
CA ILE A 103 20.48 23.45 -24.49
C ILE A 103 20.62 24.27 -25.79
N GLU A 104 19.55 24.46 -26.55
CA GLU A 104 19.54 25.30 -27.76
C GLU A 104 19.96 26.74 -27.46
N LEU A 105 19.47 27.28 -26.35
CA LEU A 105 19.80 28.64 -25.91
C LEU A 105 21.27 28.78 -25.48
N ILE A 106 21.84 27.74 -24.86
CA ILE A 106 23.27 27.71 -24.51
C ILE A 106 24.12 27.64 -25.79
N PHE A 107 23.74 26.83 -26.77
CA PHE A 107 24.46 26.76 -28.05
C PHE A 107 24.47 28.11 -28.77
N THR A 108 23.30 28.74 -28.92
CA THR A 108 23.19 30.08 -29.53
C THR A 108 23.95 31.16 -28.75
N PHE A 109 23.98 31.07 -27.42
CA PHE A 109 24.79 31.95 -26.58
C PHE A 109 26.30 31.76 -26.81
N ILE A 110 26.77 30.52 -26.94
CA ILE A 110 28.19 30.21 -27.20
C ILE A 110 28.59 30.71 -28.60
N GLU A 111 27.76 30.48 -29.62
CA GLU A 111 28.00 30.98 -30.98
C GLU A 111 28.12 32.52 -31.00
N SER A 112 27.17 33.21 -30.37
CA SER A 112 27.19 34.68 -30.25
C SER A 112 28.43 35.21 -29.50
N LEU A 113 28.94 34.45 -28.53
CA LEU A 113 30.16 34.78 -27.79
C LEU A 113 31.43 34.61 -28.65
N ILE A 114 31.45 33.61 -29.54
CA ILE A 114 32.53 33.38 -30.51
C ILE A 114 32.51 34.48 -31.58
N GLU A 115 31.33 34.87 -32.06
CA GLU A 115 31.15 35.89 -33.11
C GLU A 115 31.27 37.34 -32.59
N GLN A 116 31.47 37.55 -31.29
CA GLN A 116 31.54 38.86 -30.62
C GLN A 116 30.28 39.73 -30.82
N GLU A 117 29.12 39.10 -30.99
CA GLU A 117 27.84 39.81 -31.08
C GLU A 117 27.28 40.21 -29.70
N THR A 118 26.22 41.01 -29.69
CA THR A 118 25.59 41.48 -28.43
C THR A 118 24.79 40.35 -27.77
N TYR A 119 25.45 39.53 -26.94
CA TYR A 119 24.86 38.38 -26.24
C TYR A 119 24.00 38.71 -25.00
N LYS A 120 23.93 39.98 -24.57
CA LYS A 120 23.29 40.38 -23.30
C LYS A 120 21.82 39.96 -23.20
N HIS A 121 21.12 39.89 -24.32
CA HIS A 121 19.71 39.49 -24.38
C HIS A 121 19.50 37.97 -24.18
N LEU A 122 20.52 37.15 -24.42
CA LEU A 122 20.50 35.69 -24.23
C LEU A 122 20.86 35.26 -22.79
N LEU A 123 21.61 36.08 -22.05
CA LEU A 123 21.96 35.79 -20.65
C LEU A 123 20.73 35.65 -19.75
N PHE A 124 19.78 36.57 -19.88
CA PHE A 124 18.56 36.56 -19.07
C PHE A 124 17.76 35.26 -19.22
N PRO A 125 17.38 34.81 -20.43
CA PRO A 125 16.64 33.57 -20.59
C PRO A 125 17.46 32.35 -20.14
N VAL A 126 18.77 32.29 -20.36
CA VAL A 126 19.62 31.16 -19.90
C VAL A 126 19.55 31.04 -18.38
N VAL A 127 19.76 32.14 -17.66
CA VAL A 127 19.69 32.15 -16.20
C VAL A 127 18.29 31.80 -15.72
N PHE A 128 17.24 32.37 -16.35
CA PHE A 128 15.86 32.10 -15.99
C PHE A 128 15.47 30.62 -16.13
N TYR A 129 15.76 30.00 -17.28
CA TYR A 129 15.48 28.58 -17.51
C TYR A 129 16.28 27.68 -16.56
N SER A 130 17.55 28.00 -16.30
CA SER A 130 18.38 27.23 -15.36
C SER A 130 17.83 27.26 -13.92
N LEU A 131 17.35 28.42 -13.46
CA LEU A 131 16.76 28.59 -12.13
C LEU A 131 15.42 27.85 -12.03
N MET A 132 14.59 27.91 -13.07
CA MET A 132 13.32 27.18 -13.14
C MET A 132 13.53 25.67 -13.06
N ILE A 133 14.41 25.11 -13.89
CA ILE A 133 14.74 23.68 -13.87
C ILE A 133 15.27 23.27 -12.49
N SER A 134 16.20 24.03 -11.93
CA SER A 134 16.79 23.75 -10.61
C SER A 134 15.75 23.79 -9.49
N THR A 135 14.80 24.72 -9.55
CA THR A 135 13.73 24.86 -8.56
C THR A 135 12.76 23.68 -8.65
N ILE A 136 12.29 23.35 -9.85
CA ILE A 136 11.35 22.23 -10.09
C ILE A 136 12.00 20.91 -9.67
N ALA A 137 13.25 20.67 -10.08
CA ALA A 137 14.02 19.52 -9.66
C ALA A 137 14.19 19.50 -8.13
N GLY A 138 14.59 20.60 -7.51
CA GLY A 138 14.79 20.71 -6.06
C GLY A 138 13.51 20.39 -5.26
N VAL A 139 12.36 20.88 -5.70
CA VAL A 139 11.05 20.57 -5.09
C VAL A 139 10.74 19.08 -5.22
N TYR A 140 10.99 18.48 -6.40
CA TYR A 140 10.77 17.06 -6.60
C TYR A 140 11.73 16.19 -5.77
N PHE A 141 13.02 16.51 -5.72
CA PHE A 141 14.00 15.80 -4.90
C PHE A 141 13.63 15.85 -3.41
N LYS A 142 13.10 16.99 -2.93
CA LYS A 142 12.71 17.17 -1.53
C LYS A 142 11.42 16.43 -1.16
N PHE A 143 10.39 16.49 -2.03
CA PHE A 143 9.05 15.99 -1.71
C PHE A 143 8.63 14.81 -2.59
N GLY A 144 8.79 14.93 -3.91
CA GLY A 144 8.38 13.94 -4.91
C GLY A 144 9.10 12.60 -4.76
N LEU A 145 10.42 12.59 -4.54
CA LEU A 145 11.19 11.34 -4.42
C LEU A 145 10.70 10.43 -3.30
N ARG A 146 10.26 10.99 -2.17
CA ARG A 146 9.71 10.20 -1.06
C ARG A 146 8.46 9.44 -1.46
N ILE A 147 7.63 10.06 -2.30
CA ILE A 147 6.38 9.49 -2.81
C ILE A 147 6.68 8.50 -3.93
N SER A 148 7.51 8.88 -4.90
CA SER A 148 7.87 8.05 -6.05
C SER A 148 8.63 6.79 -5.65
N ARG A 149 9.40 6.84 -4.55
CA ARG A 149 10.05 5.66 -3.96
C ARG A 149 9.06 4.57 -3.55
N LEU A 150 7.81 4.92 -3.24
CA LEU A 150 6.78 3.93 -2.89
C LEU A 150 6.42 2.99 -4.04
N GLU A 151 6.64 3.40 -5.29
CA GLU A 151 6.39 2.57 -6.48
C GLU A 151 7.68 2.13 -7.20
N MET A 152 8.63 3.04 -7.41
CA MET A 152 9.78 2.78 -8.30
C MET A 152 10.84 1.86 -7.68
N PHE A 153 10.94 1.80 -6.35
CA PHE A 153 11.99 1.07 -5.63
C PHE A 153 11.44 0.05 -4.63
N THR A 154 10.18 -0.37 -4.78
CA THR A 154 9.54 -1.37 -3.93
C THR A 154 9.11 -2.57 -4.75
N SER A 155 9.02 -3.74 -4.11
CA SER A 155 8.44 -4.93 -4.77
C SER A 155 7.07 -4.59 -5.34
N ARG A 156 6.88 -4.88 -6.64
CA ARG A 156 5.61 -4.64 -7.36
C ARG A 156 4.44 -5.37 -6.71
N HIS A 157 4.70 -6.56 -6.20
CA HIS A 157 3.70 -7.41 -5.55
C HIS A 157 4.00 -7.49 -4.06
N LEU A 158 3.02 -7.10 -3.24
CA LEU A 158 3.02 -7.45 -1.82
C LEU A 158 2.37 -8.82 -1.71
N LEU A 159 2.96 -9.66 -0.87
CA LEU A 159 2.55 -11.05 -0.74
C LEU A 159 2.10 -11.29 0.69
N ILE A 160 1.06 -12.10 0.82
CA ILE A 160 0.66 -12.67 2.09
C ILE A 160 0.69 -14.18 1.95
N ARG A 161 1.44 -14.83 2.83
CA ARG A 161 1.61 -16.28 2.85
C ARG A 161 0.89 -16.83 4.07
N PHE A 162 -0.03 -17.74 3.84
CA PHE A 162 -0.72 -18.46 4.89
C PHE A 162 -0.12 -19.85 5.00
N ASN A 163 0.40 -20.18 6.18
CA ASN A 163 0.98 -21.48 6.48
C ASN A 163 0.07 -22.25 7.43
N ARG A 164 -0.59 -23.28 6.89
CA ARG A 164 -1.50 -24.14 7.62
C ARG A 164 -0.79 -24.94 8.71
N LYS A 165 0.42 -25.45 8.46
CA LYS A 165 1.12 -26.32 9.41
C LYS A 165 1.51 -25.57 10.69
N THR A 166 2.01 -24.36 10.54
CA THR A 166 2.42 -23.53 11.68
C THR A 166 1.29 -22.66 12.22
N GLN A 167 0.16 -22.57 11.51
CA GLN A 167 -0.96 -21.68 11.84
C GLN A 167 -0.49 -20.22 11.93
N GLN A 168 0.37 -19.82 10.99
CA GLN A 168 0.96 -18.49 10.90
C GLN A 168 0.67 -17.85 9.55
N VAL A 169 0.58 -16.52 9.58
CA VAL A 169 0.39 -15.66 8.42
C VAL A 169 1.62 -14.76 8.30
N HIS A 170 2.31 -14.84 7.18
CA HIS A 170 3.49 -14.02 6.91
C HIS A 170 3.11 -12.90 5.95
N LEU A 171 3.19 -11.67 6.41
CA LEU A 171 2.95 -10.47 5.61
C LEU A 171 4.28 -9.92 5.10
N HIS A 172 4.44 -9.87 3.79
CA HIS A 172 5.66 -9.38 3.16
C HIS A 172 5.57 -7.87 2.89
N ARG A 173 6.30 -7.07 3.67
CA ARG A 173 6.40 -5.62 3.50
C ARG A 173 7.82 -5.19 3.13
N PRO A 174 8.00 -4.01 2.53
CA PRO A 174 9.33 -3.44 2.32
C PRO A 174 10.10 -3.29 3.63
N SER A 175 11.43 -3.40 3.58
CA SER A 175 12.30 -3.32 4.76
C SER A 175 12.13 -2.04 5.58
N TYR A 176 11.87 -0.90 4.92
CA TYR A 176 11.64 0.38 5.58
C TYR A 176 10.24 0.51 6.22
N CYS A 177 9.38 -0.49 6.08
CA CYS A 177 8.04 -0.60 6.67
C CYS A 177 7.93 -1.78 7.65
N GLY A 178 9.04 -2.21 8.27
CA GLY A 178 9.05 -3.30 9.25
C GLY A 178 9.39 -4.67 8.67
N GLY A 179 9.55 -4.81 7.35
CA GLY A 179 9.97 -6.05 6.72
C GLY A 179 8.91 -7.16 6.77
N ILE A 180 9.34 -8.41 6.88
CA ILE A 180 8.43 -9.56 6.93
C ILE A 180 7.90 -9.69 8.36
N VAL A 181 6.58 -9.60 8.51
CA VAL A 181 5.91 -9.74 9.81
C VAL A 181 5.19 -11.08 9.85
N THR A 182 5.36 -11.82 10.93
CA THR A 182 4.69 -13.12 11.14
C THR A 182 3.64 -12.97 12.23
N LEU A 183 2.40 -13.29 11.89
CA LEU A 183 1.23 -13.10 12.73
C LEU A 183 0.53 -14.45 12.97
N PRO A 184 -0.07 -14.68 14.15
CA PRO A 184 -0.82 -15.89 14.42
C PRO A 184 -2.15 -15.91 13.64
N TRP A 185 -2.53 -17.07 13.13
CA TRP A 185 -3.83 -17.26 12.47
C TRP A 185 -5.02 -17.12 13.45
N LYS A 186 -4.89 -17.64 14.67
CA LYS A 186 -6.02 -17.76 15.63
C LYS A 186 -6.66 -16.44 16.09
N GLY A 187 -5.98 -15.32 15.93
CA GLY A 187 -6.44 -13.99 16.37
C GLY A 187 -6.65 -13.02 15.21
N VAL A 188 -6.93 -13.54 14.01
CA VAL A 188 -7.28 -12.72 12.85
C VAL A 188 -8.77 -12.39 12.87
N THR A 189 -9.07 -11.13 12.59
CA THR A 189 -10.41 -10.64 12.26
C THR A 189 -10.45 -10.30 10.77
N SER A 190 -11.60 -10.50 10.14
CA SER A 190 -11.76 -10.30 8.69
C SER A 190 -13.00 -9.48 8.40
N SER A 191 -12.92 -8.55 7.45
CA SER A 191 -14.10 -7.81 6.98
C SER A 191 -15.12 -8.70 6.29
N GLY A 192 -14.73 -9.89 5.84
CA GLY A 192 -15.61 -10.90 5.27
C GLY A 192 -16.24 -11.83 6.32
N ALA A 193 -15.92 -11.68 7.61
CA ALA A 193 -16.44 -12.55 8.67
C ALA A 193 -17.86 -12.17 9.13
N SER A 194 -18.11 -10.87 9.31
CA SER A 194 -19.36 -10.35 9.88
C SER A 194 -19.84 -9.11 9.13
N ASP A 195 -21.14 -8.85 9.17
CA ASP A 195 -21.73 -7.60 8.66
C ASP A 195 -21.32 -6.37 9.48
N LYS A 196 -21.00 -6.55 10.77
CA LYS A 196 -20.46 -5.47 11.62
C LYS A 196 -19.08 -5.02 11.14
N THR A 197 -18.25 -5.97 10.72
CA THR A 197 -16.89 -5.75 10.20
C THR A 197 -16.86 -5.41 8.71
N ALA A 198 -18.02 -5.36 8.05
CA ALA A 198 -18.12 -4.98 6.65
C ALA A 198 -17.68 -3.52 6.51
N ILE A 199 -16.49 -3.31 5.95
CA ILE A 199 -16.08 -1.99 5.49
C ILE A 199 -17.14 -1.56 4.50
N ALA A 200 -17.88 -0.48 4.80
CA ALA A 200 -19.05 -0.01 4.07
C ALA A 200 -19.00 -0.42 2.60
N GLY A 201 -19.78 -1.45 2.26
CA GLY A 201 -19.64 -2.30 1.06
C GLY A 201 -19.87 -1.62 -0.30
N GLY A 202 -19.69 -0.30 -0.38
CA GLY A 202 -19.68 0.51 -1.60
C GLY A 202 -18.30 1.04 -1.99
N VAL A 203 -17.25 0.83 -1.19
CA VAL A 203 -15.88 1.18 -1.59
C VAL A 203 -15.22 -0.10 -2.08
N GLY A 204 -14.96 -0.23 -3.39
CA GLY A 204 -14.33 -1.41 -4.00
C GLY A 204 -12.91 -1.67 -3.46
N VAL A 205 -12.83 -2.18 -2.24
CA VAL A 205 -11.61 -2.56 -1.52
C VAL A 205 -11.48 -4.08 -1.45
N PRO A 206 -10.26 -4.62 -1.38
CA PRO A 206 -10.04 -6.06 -1.19
C PRO A 206 -10.47 -6.52 0.21
N LEU A 207 -10.41 -7.82 0.45
CA LEU A 207 -10.65 -8.39 1.76
C LEU A 207 -9.69 -7.79 2.79
N TYR A 208 -10.21 -7.28 3.90
CA TYR A 208 -9.40 -6.70 4.96
C TYR A 208 -9.22 -7.71 6.10
N LEU A 209 -7.96 -7.91 6.48
CA LEU A 209 -7.56 -8.68 7.65
C LEU A 209 -6.98 -7.74 8.69
N TYR A 210 -7.34 -7.99 9.94
CA TYR A 210 -6.98 -7.19 11.09
C TYR A 210 -6.49 -8.10 12.21
N TRP A 211 -5.43 -7.68 12.88
CA TRP A 211 -4.94 -8.27 14.12
C TRP A 211 -4.88 -7.19 15.19
N SER A 212 -5.62 -7.42 16.26
CA SER A 212 -5.63 -6.54 17.43
C SER A 212 -4.25 -6.46 18.08
N PRO A 213 -3.87 -5.30 18.65
CA PRO A 213 -2.68 -5.13 19.50
C PRO A 213 -2.48 -6.24 20.54
N ARG A 214 -3.58 -6.82 21.06
CA ARG A 214 -3.56 -7.93 22.04
C ARG A 214 -2.92 -9.18 21.49
N VAL A 215 -3.21 -9.48 20.22
CA VAL A 215 -2.79 -10.70 19.54
C VAL A 215 -1.35 -10.56 19.06
N THR A 216 -1.00 -9.38 18.59
CA THR A 216 0.33 -9.09 18.04
C THR A 216 1.35 -8.74 19.11
N GLY A 217 0.89 -8.31 20.30
CA GLY A 217 1.75 -7.75 21.34
C GLY A 217 2.37 -6.40 20.93
N THR A 218 1.90 -5.80 19.84
CA THR A 218 2.38 -4.51 19.33
C THR A 218 1.47 -3.39 19.82
N LEU A 219 2.00 -2.18 19.86
CA LEU A 219 1.25 -0.99 20.30
C LEU A 219 0.12 -0.60 19.33
N HIS A 220 0.30 -0.90 18.05
CA HIS A 220 -0.65 -0.63 16.98
C HIS A 220 -1.16 -1.94 16.39
N PRO A 221 -2.42 -1.96 15.90
CA PRO A 221 -2.93 -3.12 15.18
C PRO A 221 -2.10 -3.39 13.93
N GLU A 222 -2.10 -4.65 13.53
CA GLU A 222 -1.54 -5.06 12.25
C GLU A 222 -2.68 -5.32 11.27
N ASP A 223 -2.52 -4.87 10.03
CA ASP A 223 -3.54 -4.99 9.02
C ASP A 223 -3.00 -5.39 7.65
N ALA A 224 -3.84 -6.08 6.89
CA ALA A 224 -3.50 -6.54 5.55
C ALA A 224 -4.74 -6.53 4.65
N TRP A 225 -4.55 -6.09 3.42
CA TRP A 225 -5.54 -6.25 2.35
C TRP A 225 -5.16 -7.47 1.53
N VAL A 226 -6.13 -8.32 1.20
CA VAL A 226 -5.90 -9.61 0.53
C VAL A 226 -6.77 -9.73 -0.70
N GLY A 227 -6.18 -10.24 -1.78
CA GLY A 227 -6.93 -10.61 -2.99
C GLY A 227 -7.30 -9.42 -3.87
N LYS A 228 -8.47 -9.52 -4.51
CA LYS A 228 -8.98 -8.51 -5.45
C LYS A 228 -10.10 -7.72 -4.78
N ALA A 229 -10.24 -6.44 -5.13
CA ALA A 229 -11.37 -5.62 -4.72
C ALA A 229 -12.72 -6.32 -4.93
N GLY A 230 -13.50 -6.45 -3.87
CA GLY A 230 -14.88 -6.93 -3.89
C GLY A 230 -15.82 -5.86 -4.43
N ASN A 231 -16.80 -6.27 -5.23
CA ASN A 231 -17.91 -5.42 -5.66
C ASN A 231 -19.08 -5.48 -4.67
N ASN A 232 -19.15 -6.55 -3.87
CA ASN A 232 -20.17 -6.74 -2.86
C ASN A 232 -19.59 -7.52 -1.65
N GLN A 233 -20.35 -7.54 -0.55
CA GLN A 233 -19.95 -8.23 0.67
C GLN A 233 -19.91 -9.76 0.50
N ALA A 234 -20.76 -10.33 -0.36
CA ALA A 234 -20.78 -11.76 -0.64
C ALA A 234 -19.45 -12.26 -1.22
N GLU A 235 -18.86 -11.52 -2.17
CA GLU A 235 -17.55 -11.83 -2.73
C GLU A 235 -16.43 -11.81 -1.68
N LEU A 236 -16.51 -10.89 -0.71
CA LEU A 236 -15.55 -10.83 0.40
C LEU A 236 -15.72 -12.01 1.37
N ARG A 237 -16.97 -12.41 1.64
CA ARG A 237 -17.28 -13.60 2.45
C ARG A 237 -16.78 -14.88 1.78
N ASP A 238 -16.98 -15.03 0.47
CA ASP A 238 -16.51 -16.18 -0.29
C ASP A 238 -14.98 -16.31 -0.29
N GLU A 239 -14.28 -15.17 -0.42
CA GLU A 239 -12.81 -15.12 -0.38
C GLU A 239 -12.27 -15.37 1.02
N TRP A 240 -12.93 -14.83 2.06
CA TRP A 240 -12.60 -15.12 3.45
C TRP A 240 -12.79 -16.61 3.78
N GLU A 241 -13.95 -17.17 3.45
CA GLU A 241 -14.28 -18.56 3.72
C GLU A 241 -13.31 -19.52 3.01
N PHE A 242 -12.86 -19.17 1.80
CA PHE A 242 -11.83 -19.92 1.09
C PHE A 242 -10.51 -19.99 1.88
N ILE A 243 -10.04 -18.85 2.39
CA ILE A 243 -8.80 -18.78 3.20
C ILE A 243 -9.00 -19.52 4.53
N ARG A 244 -10.15 -19.33 5.18
CA ARG A 244 -10.50 -19.95 6.46
C ARG A 244 -10.48 -21.47 6.35
N ARG A 245 -11.24 -22.04 5.41
CA ARG A 245 -11.24 -23.49 5.16
C ARG A 245 -9.87 -24.02 4.78
N PHE A 246 -9.08 -23.26 4.01
CA PHE A 246 -7.71 -23.68 3.69
C PHE A 246 -6.85 -23.82 4.96
N MET A 247 -6.92 -22.85 5.87
CA MET A 247 -6.13 -22.83 7.10
C MET A 247 -6.61 -23.83 8.14
N ASP A 248 -7.91 -24.05 8.26
CA ASP A 248 -8.48 -24.92 9.30
C ASP A 248 -8.62 -26.37 8.79
N GLU A 249 -9.28 -26.57 7.65
CA GLU A 249 -9.69 -27.88 7.13
C GLU A 249 -8.68 -28.44 6.12
N GLY A 250 -8.04 -27.57 5.33
CA GLY A 250 -7.09 -27.92 4.27
C GLY A 250 -7.67 -27.80 2.86
N PRO A 251 -6.89 -28.13 1.82
CA PRO A 251 -7.24 -27.87 0.42
C PRO A 251 -8.22 -28.88 -0.20
N GLN A 252 -8.47 -30.03 0.43
CA GLN A 252 -9.13 -31.19 -0.20
C GLN A 252 -10.61 -30.93 -0.57
N GLY A 253 -11.26 -29.94 0.06
CA GLY A 253 -12.64 -29.52 -0.23
C GLY A 253 -12.77 -28.17 -0.94
N LEU A 254 -11.66 -27.55 -1.36
CA LEU A 254 -11.66 -26.23 -1.95
C LEU A 254 -11.64 -26.28 -3.48
N PRO A 255 -12.34 -25.36 -4.18
CA PRO A 255 -12.20 -25.26 -5.62
C PRO A 255 -10.76 -24.88 -5.97
N ARG A 256 -10.19 -25.54 -6.99
CA ARG A 256 -8.82 -25.25 -7.40
C ARG A 256 -8.72 -23.79 -7.88
N PRO A 257 -7.89 -22.96 -7.25
CA PRO A 257 -7.75 -21.58 -7.65
C PRO A 257 -6.99 -21.47 -8.96
N ARG A 258 -7.24 -20.39 -9.71
CA ARG A 258 -6.45 -20.08 -10.89
C ARG A 258 -5.09 -19.54 -10.44
N ILE A 259 -4.05 -20.34 -10.61
CA ILE A 259 -2.68 -19.92 -10.31
C ILE A 259 -2.23 -18.95 -11.40
N THR A 260 -1.71 -17.80 -11.00
CA THR A 260 -1.26 -16.74 -11.90
C THR A 260 0.08 -16.18 -11.42
N SER A 261 1.09 -16.21 -12.30
CA SER A 261 2.45 -15.75 -12.00
C SER A 261 2.68 -14.25 -12.27
N HIS A 262 1.64 -13.49 -12.61
CA HIS A 262 1.76 -12.13 -13.17
C HIS A 262 0.72 -11.15 -12.59
#